data_AF-A0A1W9QUJ8-F1
#
_entry.id   AF-A0A1W9QUJ8-F1
#
_cell.length_a   1.000
_cell.length_b   1.000
_cell.length_c   1.000
_cell.angle_alpha   90.00
_cell.angle_beta   90.00
_cell.angle_gamma   90.00
#
_symmetry.space_group_name_H-M   'P 1'
#
loop_
_entity.id
_entity.type
_entity.pdbx_description
1 polymer ?
#
loop_
_entity_poly.entity_id
_entity_poly.type
_entity_poly.pdbx_seq_one_letter_code
_entity_poly.pdbx_strand_id
1 'polypeptide(L)'
;MGKAKPYKPSTVSLKSKKGTLLYLFLIPLFIAVILALLQTNIQAFLLNSLAFALFFFTAKLSTRGFNQELEYLRSPLTKAPKIPYKTIAAFMLGGSTFFTAWVAGGKSFFSALFLGVIATLGYYLYYGFDPKKDKLDNLGDISAEFVLETIGEAKTKLTNIEKHMGQIEDTLLYGKLNIAMTKARNILETIQEDPKDIRVARKFLIVYIREWKQKLKR
;
A
#
# COMPACT_ATOMS: atom_id res chain seq x y z
N MET A 1 22.88 -2.51 -35.92
CA MET A 1 21.79 -1.97 -35.10
C MET A 1 21.48 -2.95 -33.97
N GLY A 2 21.95 -2.67 -32.75
CA GLY A 2 21.75 -3.54 -31.60
C GLY A 2 20.30 -3.48 -31.14
N LYS A 3 19.61 -4.64 -31.13
CA LYS A 3 18.23 -4.75 -30.65
C LYS A 3 18.22 -4.45 -29.15
N ALA A 4 17.63 -3.33 -28.75
CA ALA A 4 17.38 -3.02 -27.35
C ALA A 4 16.44 -4.09 -26.78
N LYS A 5 16.92 -4.81 -25.75
CA LYS A 5 16.10 -5.78 -25.04
C LYS A 5 15.02 -5.02 -24.25
N PRO A 6 13.74 -5.43 -24.33
CA PRO A 6 12.67 -4.79 -23.55
C PRO A 6 12.99 -4.92 -22.06
N TYR A 7 12.91 -3.80 -21.35
CA TYR A 7 13.08 -3.73 -19.92
C TYR A 7 12.00 -4.58 -19.24
N LYS A 8 12.40 -5.70 -18.66
CA LYS A 8 11.54 -6.52 -17.81
C LYS A 8 11.71 -6.00 -16.38
N PRO A 9 10.75 -5.25 -15.80
CA PRO A 9 10.85 -4.90 -14.40
C PRO A 9 10.92 -6.20 -13.61
N SER A 10 11.98 -6.37 -12.83
CA SER A 10 12.12 -7.50 -11.93
C SER A 10 10.99 -7.42 -10.92
N THR A 11 9.95 -8.25 -11.09
CA THR A 11 8.89 -8.45 -10.10
C THR A 11 9.47 -9.24 -8.94
N VAL A 12 10.38 -8.62 -8.19
CA VAL A 12 10.86 -9.20 -6.95
C VAL A 12 9.69 -9.12 -5.98
N SER A 13 8.94 -10.21 -5.89
CA SER A 13 7.93 -10.46 -4.87
C SER A 13 8.61 -10.61 -3.52
N LEU A 14 9.22 -9.55 -3.02
CA LEU A 14 9.51 -9.39 -1.61
C LEU A 14 8.15 -9.15 -0.94
N LYS A 15 7.43 -10.24 -0.67
CA LYS A 15 6.39 -10.26 0.36
C LYS A 15 7.08 -9.73 1.61
N SER A 16 6.81 -8.48 1.95
CA SER A 16 7.61 -7.71 2.89
C SER A 16 7.63 -8.41 4.25
N LYS A 17 8.69 -9.19 4.54
CA LYS A 17 8.94 -9.79 5.86
C LYS A 17 9.22 -8.72 6.92
N LYS A 18 9.16 -7.43 6.57
CA LYS A 18 9.36 -6.31 7.49
C LYS A 18 8.28 -6.26 8.59
N GLY A 19 7.04 -6.66 8.26
CA GLY A 19 5.95 -6.76 9.23
C GLY A 19 6.14 -7.90 10.24
N THR A 20 6.69 -9.03 9.81
CA THR A 20 6.92 -10.19 10.68
C THR A 20 7.96 -9.95 11.77
N LEU A 21 8.88 -8.98 11.58
CA LEU A 21 9.91 -8.67 12.58
C LEU A 21 9.31 -8.05 13.86
N LEU A 22 8.21 -7.28 13.74
CA LEU A 22 7.53 -6.71 14.90
C LEU A 22 6.87 -7.80 15.78
N TYR A 23 6.42 -8.89 15.17
CA TYR A 23 5.84 -10.02 15.89
C TYR A 23 6.88 -10.80 16.71
N LEU A 24 8.16 -10.76 16.32
CA LEU A 24 9.24 -11.37 17.10
C LEU A 24 9.37 -10.69 18.47
N PHE A 25 9.13 -9.38 18.55
CA PHE A 25 9.14 -8.62 19.80
C PHE A 25 7.98 -8.96 20.74
N LEU A 26 6.90 -9.57 20.24
CA LEU A 26 5.78 -10.01 21.09
C LEU A 26 6.09 -11.31 21.85
N ILE A 27 7.07 -12.11 21.42
CA ILE A 27 7.35 -13.44 22.01
C ILE A 27 7.76 -13.33 23.48
N PRO A 28 8.73 -12.47 23.88
CA PRO A 28 9.10 -12.34 25.29
C PRO A 28 7.94 -11.86 26.16
N LEU A 29 7.09 -10.99 25.61
CA LEU A 29 5.92 -10.45 26.31
C LEU A 29 4.86 -11.53 26.55
N PHE A 30 4.65 -12.42 25.57
CA PHE A 30 3.77 -13.58 25.71
C PHE A 30 4.26 -14.54 26.81
N ILE A 31 5.58 -14.79 26.86
CA ILE A 31 6.19 -15.60 27.92
C ILE A 31 5.97 -14.94 29.29
N ALA A 32 6.13 -13.61 29.40
CA ALA A 32 5.89 -12.88 30.65
C ALA A 32 4.43 -13.02 31.16
N VAL A 33 3.45 -13.04 30.27
CA VAL A 33 2.04 -13.30 30.62
C VAL A 33 1.87 -14.70 31.21
N ILE A 34 2.47 -15.72 30.58
CA ILE A 34 2.41 -17.11 31.06
C ILE A 34 3.09 -17.24 32.43
N LEU A 35 4.27 -16.62 32.61
CA LEU A 35 4.99 -16.64 33.88
C LEU A 35 4.20 -15.93 35.00
N ALA A 36 3.55 -14.82 34.70
CA ALA A 36 2.70 -14.13 35.67
C ALA A 36 1.51 -14.98 36.12
N LEU A 37 0.93 -15.78 35.20
CA LEU A 37 -0.13 -16.73 35.50
C LEU A 37 0.37 -17.88 36.39
N LEU A 38 1.55 -18.43 36.09
CA LEU A 38 2.21 -19.47 36.90
C LEU A 38 2.53 -18.99 38.32
N GLN A 39 2.93 -17.72 38.46
CA GLN A 39 3.20 -17.09 39.75
C GLN A 39 1.93 -16.70 40.52
N THR A 40 0.74 -17.02 40.00
CA THR A 40 -0.58 -16.68 40.60
C THR A 40 -0.76 -15.18 40.92
N ASN A 41 0.02 -14.32 40.27
CA ASN A 41 -0.06 -12.88 40.46
C ASN A 41 -1.07 -12.28 39.47
N ILE A 42 -2.32 -12.17 39.93
CA ILE A 42 -3.45 -11.66 39.14
C ILE A 42 -3.17 -10.25 38.61
N GLN A 43 -2.56 -9.38 39.43
CA GLN A 43 -2.24 -8.01 39.01
C GLN A 43 -1.22 -8.00 37.87
N ALA A 44 -0.11 -8.72 38.03
CA ALA A 44 0.91 -8.83 37.00
C ALA A 44 0.37 -9.48 35.72
N PHE A 45 -0.52 -10.48 35.84
CA PHE A 45 -1.18 -11.12 34.70
C PHE A 45 -2.04 -10.13 33.91
N LEU A 46 -2.88 -9.33 34.58
CA LEU A 46 -3.73 -8.33 33.93
C LEU A 46 -2.90 -7.25 33.22
N LEU A 47 -1.87 -6.73 33.89
CA LEU A 47 -1.00 -5.69 33.34
C LEU A 47 -0.20 -6.18 32.13
N ASN A 48 0.40 -7.37 32.21
CA ASN A 48 1.13 -7.97 31.09
C ASN A 48 0.20 -8.32 29.92
N SER A 49 -1.04 -8.76 30.20
CA SER A 49 -2.03 -9.04 29.15
C SER A 49 -2.47 -7.78 28.43
N LEU A 50 -2.67 -6.68 29.15
CA LEU A 50 -3.01 -5.38 28.56
C LEU A 50 -1.85 -4.83 27.72
N ALA A 51 -0.62 -4.90 28.24
CA ALA A 51 0.58 -4.59 27.48
C ALA A 51 0.66 -5.43 26.19
N PHE A 52 0.43 -6.73 26.29
CA PHE A 52 0.42 -7.62 25.13
C PHE A 52 -0.62 -7.21 24.08
N ALA A 53 -1.85 -6.89 24.50
CA ALA A 53 -2.88 -6.41 23.59
C ALA A 53 -2.44 -5.11 22.87
N LEU A 54 -1.89 -4.14 23.60
CA LEU A 54 -1.38 -2.88 23.05
C LEU A 54 -0.29 -3.11 21.98
N PHE A 55 0.69 -3.95 22.28
CA PHE A 55 1.74 -4.31 21.32
C PHE A 55 1.20 -5.10 20.12
N PHE A 56 0.22 -5.97 20.33
CA PHE A 56 -0.44 -6.71 19.26
C PHE A 56 -1.20 -5.79 18.30
N PHE A 57 -1.96 -4.83 18.83
CA PHE A 57 -2.62 -3.82 18.00
C PHE A 57 -1.62 -2.97 17.23
N THR A 58 -0.53 -2.56 17.88
CA THR A 58 0.58 -1.84 17.24
C THR A 58 1.17 -2.63 16.07
N ALA A 59 1.46 -3.92 16.26
CA ALA A 59 1.99 -4.80 15.21
C ALA A 59 1.02 -4.98 14.05
N LYS A 60 -0.28 -5.14 14.35
CA LYS A 60 -1.33 -5.26 13.33
C LYS A 60 -1.47 -3.97 12.51
N LEU A 61 -1.38 -2.81 13.15
CA LEU A 61 -1.44 -1.52 12.48
C LEU A 61 -0.21 -1.29 11.60
N SER A 62 0.98 -1.61 12.11
CA SER A 62 2.25 -1.54 11.40
C SER A 62 2.24 -2.42 10.13
N THR A 63 1.70 -3.64 10.23
CA THR A 63 1.56 -4.55 9.09
C THR A 63 0.66 -3.97 7.99
N ARG A 64 -0.44 -3.31 8.36
CA ARG A 64 -1.28 -2.60 7.40
C ARG A 64 -0.55 -1.44 6.73
N GLY A 65 0.21 -0.66 7.50
CA GLY A 65 1.04 0.43 6.96
C GLY A 65 2.07 -0.07 5.94
N PHE A 66 2.74 -1.19 6.19
CA PHE A 66 3.70 -1.76 5.24
C PHE A 66 3.06 -2.30 3.97
N ASN A 67 1.86 -2.87 4.06
CA ASN A 67 1.14 -3.33 2.86
C ASN A 67 0.75 -2.15 1.98
N GLN A 68 0.27 -1.06 2.58
CA GLN A 68 -0.10 0.15 1.85
C GLN A 68 1.12 0.85 1.22
N GLU A 69 2.26 0.88 1.90
CA GLU A 69 3.51 1.35 1.31
C GLU A 69 3.94 0.48 0.13
N LEU A 70 3.80 -0.84 0.23
CA LEU A 70 4.17 -1.76 -0.84
C LEU A 70 3.29 -1.55 -2.09
N GLU A 71 1.99 -1.33 -1.90
CA GLU A 71 1.07 -0.96 -2.98
C GLU A 71 1.46 0.39 -3.61
N TYR A 72 1.75 1.40 -2.78
CA TYR A 72 2.23 2.70 -3.25
C TYR A 72 3.58 2.59 -3.99
N LEU A 73 4.49 1.73 -3.56
CA LEU A 73 5.78 1.50 -4.23
C LEU A 73 5.61 0.77 -5.57
N ARG A 74 4.68 -0.20 -5.65
CA ARG A 74 4.42 -1.01 -6.86
C ARG A 74 3.74 -0.23 -7.98
N SER A 75 2.89 0.73 -7.65
CA SER A 75 2.17 1.49 -8.66
C SER A 75 2.97 2.73 -9.11
N PRO A 76 3.20 2.89 -10.43
CA PRO A 76 3.94 4.03 -10.98
C PRO A 76 3.18 5.35 -10.84
N LEU A 77 1.83 5.30 -10.83
CA LEU A 77 0.94 6.44 -10.64
C LEU A 77 -0.03 6.16 -9.50
N THR A 78 0.29 6.57 -8.26
CA THR A 78 -0.61 6.40 -7.11
C THR A 78 -0.48 7.55 -6.15
N LYS A 79 -1.63 8.03 -5.68
CA LYS A 79 -1.73 9.07 -4.65
C LYS A 79 -1.04 8.61 -3.36
N ALA A 80 -0.43 9.54 -2.66
CA ALA A 80 0.12 9.26 -1.34
C ALA A 80 -1.00 8.73 -0.41
N PRO A 81 -0.70 7.73 0.42
CA PRO A 81 -1.67 7.17 1.36
C PRO A 81 -2.22 8.26 2.28
N LYS A 82 -3.56 8.47 2.27
CA LYS A 82 -4.25 9.54 3.04
C LYS A 82 -4.07 9.42 4.56
N ILE A 83 -3.78 8.22 5.06
CA ILE A 83 -3.63 7.95 6.49
C ILE A 83 -2.19 7.46 6.74
N PRO A 84 -1.39 8.17 7.56
CA PRO A 84 -0.01 7.80 7.84
C PRO A 84 0.04 6.67 8.90
N TYR A 85 -0.27 5.45 8.47
CA TYR A 85 -0.35 4.29 9.38
C TYR A 85 0.99 3.96 10.06
N LYS A 86 2.16 4.26 9.45
CA LYS A 86 3.44 4.08 10.14
C LYS A 86 3.63 5.10 11.25
N THR A 87 3.22 6.36 11.04
CA THR A 87 3.26 7.37 12.10
C THR A 87 2.37 6.98 13.27
N ILE A 88 1.15 6.52 13.01
CA ILE A 88 0.24 6.07 14.07
C ILE A 88 0.82 4.84 14.79
N ALA A 89 1.39 3.88 14.05
CA ALA A 89 2.05 2.72 14.64
C ALA A 89 3.28 3.11 15.48
N ALA A 90 4.07 4.10 15.06
CA ALA A 90 5.23 4.59 15.80
C ALA A 90 4.84 5.24 17.14
N PHE A 91 3.75 6.01 17.15
CA PHE A 91 3.21 6.58 18.37
C PHE A 91 2.59 5.52 19.28
N MET A 92 1.82 4.57 18.72
CA MET A 92 1.30 3.43 19.49
C MET A 92 2.44 2.59 20.10
N LEU A 93 3.55 2.38 19.37
CA LEU A 93 4.69 1.64 19.89
C LEU A 93 5.34 2.37 21.07
N GLY A 94 5.56 3.67 20.94
CA GLY A 94 6.10 4.51 22.02
C GLY A 94 5.20 4.50 23.25
N GLY A 95 3.90 4.69 23.06
CA GLY A 95 2.90 4.64 24.12
C GLY A 95 2.79 3.28 24.81
N SER A 96 2.83 2.19 24.03
CA SER A 96 2.83 0.82 24.57
C SER A 96 4.09 0.55 25.38
N THR A 97 5.25 1.01 24.90
CA THR A 97 6.53 0.87 25.60
C THR A 97 6.57 1.68 26.89
N PHE A 98 6.06 2.91 26.85
CA PHE A 98 5.92 3.75 28.03
C PHE A 98 5.01 3.10 29.08
N PHE A 99 3.83 2.63 28.66
CA PHE A 99 2.87 1.96 29.53
C PHE A 99 3.48 0.71 30.19
N THR A 100 4.12 -0.15 29.40
CA THR A 100 4.74 -1.36 29.93
C THR A 100 5.90 -1.04 30.87
N ALA A 101 6.77 -0.07 30.55
CA ALA A 101 7.90 0.28 31.39
C ALA A 101 7.46 0.90 32.74
N TRP A 102 6.45 1.78 32.71
CA TRP A 102 5.96 2.45 33.92
C TRP A 102 5.10 1.53 34.78
N VAL A 103 4.10 0.89 34.18
CA VAL A 103 3.06 0.15 34.92
C VAL A 103 3.47 -1.29 35.19
N ALA A 104 3.92 -2.03 34.16
CA ALA A 104 4.30 -3.44 34.33
C ALA A 104 5.74 -3.62 34.85
N GLY A 105 6.65 -2.71 34.48
CA GLY A 105 8.06 -2.76 34.86
C GLY A 105 8.43 -1.94 36.10
N GLY A 106 7.49 -1.16 36.66
CA GLY A 106 7.70 -0.34 37.87
C GLY A 106 8.82 0.70 37.75
N LYS A 107 9.20 1.10 36.53
CA LYS A 107 10.27 2.09 36.30
C LYS A 107 9.78 3.50 36.65
N SER A 108 10.72 4.40 36.95
CA SER A 108 10.40 5.82 37.11
C SER A 108 9.75 6.40 35.84
N PHE A 109 8.89 7.41 36.01
CA PHE A 109 8.21 8.08 34.90
C PHE A 109 9.20 8.58 33.82
N PHE A 110 10.30 9.19 34.24
CA PHE A 110 11.34 9.68 33.32
C PHE A 110 12.02 8.56 32.54
N SER A 111 12.32 7.44 33.19
CA SER A 111 12.89 6.26 32.53
C SER A 111 11.92 5.65 31.51
N ALA A 112 10.64 5.55 31.88
CA ALA A 112 9.61 5.04 30.98
C ALA A 112 9.41 5.96 29.77
N LEU A 113 9.41 7.28 29.98
CA LEU A 113 9.30 8.27 28.90
C LEU A 113 10.47 8.17 27.94
N PHE A 114 11.69 8.07 28.46
CA PHE A 114 12.90 7.89 27.66
C PHE A 114 12.84 6.62 26.80
N LEU A 115 12.39 5.50 27.36
CA LEU A 115 12.20 4.25 26.62
C LEU A 115 11.13 4.37 25.53
N GLY A 116 10.01 5.04 25.82
CA GLY A 116 8.97 5.31 24.83
C GLY A 116 9.48 6.14 23.65
N VAL A 117 10.24 7.21 23.94
CA VAL A 117 10.84 8.08 22.91
C VAL A 117 11.85 7.32 22.06
N ILE A 118 12.73 6.53 22.68
CA ILE A 118 13.70 5.69 21.96
C ILE A 118 12.99 4.67 21.07
N ALA A 119 11.91 4.04 21.55
CA ALA A 119 11.16 3.07 20.76
C ALA A 119 10.53 3.73 19.52
N THR A 120 9.95 4.91 19.66
CA THR A 120 9.40 5.68 18.54
C THR A 120 10.50 6.10 17.56
N LEU A 121 11.63 6.62 18.04
CA LEU A 121 12.77 7.01 17.20
C LEU A 121 13.36 5.81 16.46
N GLY A 122 13.57 4.70 17.15
CA GLY A 122 14.07 3.45 16.57
C GLY A 122 13.12 2.92 15.49
N TYR A 123 11.81 3.01 15.70
CA TYR A 123 10.82 2.68 14.67
C TYR A 123 10.97 3.57 13.43
N TYR A 124 11.09 4.89 13.61
CA TYR A 124 11.31 5.80 12.48
C TYR A 124 12.61 5.55 11.74
N LEU A 125 13.70 5.25 12.45
CA LEU A 125 15.00 4.97 11.84
C LEU A 125 14.98 3.66 11.05
N TYR A 126 14.32 2.62 11.55
CA TYR A 126 14.29 1.32 10.90
C TYR A 126 13.26 1.23 9.76
N TYR A 127 12.07 1.79 9.96
CA TYR A 127 10.95 1.69 9.02
C TYR A 127 10.74 2.90 8.12
N GLY A 128 11.42 4.01 8.42
CA GLY A 128 11.31 5.26 7.67
C GLY A 128 9.98 5.98 7.91
N PHE A 129 9.91 7.20 7.38
CA PHE A 129 8.68 7.99 7.38
C PHE A 129 7.71 7.50 6.29
N ASP A 130 6.41 7.71 6.51
CA ASP A 130 5.39 7.44 5.49
C ASP A 130 5.64 8.28 4.22
N PRO A 131 5.50 7.70 3.02
CA PRO A 131 5.64 8.45 1.77
C PRO A 131 4.55 9.52 1.66
N LYS A 132 4.93 10.79 1.80
CA LYS A 132 4.04 11.96 1.73
C LYS A 132 3.95 12.60 0.35
N LYS A 133 4.79 12.19 -0.60
CA LYS A 133 4.85 12.79 -1.93
C LYS A 133 3.89 12.05 -2.86
N ASP A 134 3.04 12.77 -3.56
CA ASP A 134 2.29 12.17 -4.64
C ASP A 134 3.26 11.78 -5.76
N LYS A 135 3.15 10.55 -6.28
CA LYS A 135 3.85 10.13 -7.51
C LYS A 135 3.12 10.66 -8.74
N LEU A 136 2.66 11.90 -8.66
CA LEU A 136 1.92 12.59 -9.69
C LEU A 136 2.83 13.69 -10.23
N ASP A 137 3.80 13.30 -11.06
CA ASP A 137 4.56 14.29 -11.80
C ASP A 137 3.63 14.95 -12.83
N ASN A 138 3.23 16.17 -12.49
CA ASN A 138 2.73 17.25 -13.33
C ASN A 138 1.98 16.81 -14.60
N LEU A 139 0.72 16.39 -14.42
CA LEU A 139 -0.20 16.05 -15.50
C LEU A 139 -0.87 17.29 -16.15
N GLY A 140 -0.46 18.53 -15.87
CA GLY A 140 -1.09 19.71 -16.47
C GLY A 140 -2.60 19.82 -16.16
N ASP A 141 -3.39 20.35 -17.10
CA ASP A 141 -4.80 20.78 -16.96
C ASP A 141 -5.86 19.65 -16.82
N ILE A 142 -5.44 18.40 -16.64
CA ILE A 142 -6.34 17.26 -16.38
C ILE A 142 -5.95 16.70 -15.01
N SER A 143 -6.89 16.69 -14.07
CA SER A 143 -6.62 16.17 -12.73
C SER A 143 -6.24 14.69 -12.83
N ALA A 144 -5.07 14.35 -12.29
CA ALA A 144 -4.64 12.96 -12.15
C ALA A 144 -5.69 12.10 -11.40
N GLU A 145 -6.47 12.76 -10.56
CA GLU A 145 -7.63 12.21 -9.86
C GLU A 145 -8.68 11.64 -10.82
N PHE A 146 -9.08 12.39 -11.84
CA PHE A 146 -10.06 11.94 -12.83
C PHE A 146 -9.54 10.74 -13.64
N VAL A 147 -8.26 10.75 -14.00
CA VAL A 147 -7.63 9.63 -14.74
C VAL A 147 -7.58 8.37 -13.88
N LEU A 148 -7.17 8.49 -12.61
CA LEU A 148 -7.10 7.37 -11.68
C LEU A 148 -8.50 6.80 -11.36
N GLU A 149 -9.49 7.68 -11.19
CA GLU A 149 -10.90 7.29 -10.99
C GLU A 149 -11.43 6.52 -12.20
N THR A 150 -11.24 7.07 -13.41
CA THR A 150 -11.68 6.42 -14.66
C THR A 150 -11.02 5.05 -14.86
N ILE A 151 -9.71 4.94 -14.58
CA ILE A 151 -8.99 3.66 -14.65
C ILE A 151 -9.50 2.67 -13.59
N GLY A 152 -9.79 3.14 -12.38
CA GLY A 152 -10.35 2.33 -11.30
C GLY A 152 -11.73 1.77 -11.65
N GLU A 153 -12.61 2.59 -12.23
CA GLU A 153 -13.90 2.16 -12.73
C GLU A 153 -13.78 1.13 -13.84
N ALA A 154 -12.87 1.35 -14.81
CA ALA A 154 -12.62 0.42 -15.90
C ALA A 154 -12.12 -0.94 -15.37
N LYS A 155 -11.17 -0.96 -14.42
CA LYS A 155 -10.71 -2.21 -13.77
C LYS A 155 -11.84 -2.93 -13.06
N THR A 156 -12.70 -2.20 -12.36
CA THR A 156 -13.86 -2.79 -11.64
C THR A 156 -14.82 -3.46 -12.61
N LYS A 157 -15.13 -2.81 -13.74
CA LYS A 157 -15.98 -3.37 -14.80
C LYS A 157 -15.35 -4.63 -15.41
N LEU A 158 -14.04 -4.62 -15.66
CA LEU A 158 -13.33 -5.80 -16.17
C LEU A 158 -13.40 -6.99 -15.20
N THR A 159 -13.14 -6.77 -13.91
CA THR A 159 -13.23 -7.84 -12.89
C THR A 159 -14.64 -8.40 -12.79
N ASN A 160 -15.67 -7.55 -12.92
CA ASN A 160 -17.05 -8.01 -12.95
C ASN A 160 -17.34 -8.88 -14.17
N ILE A 161 -16.86 -8.51 -15.36
CA ILE A 161 -17.01 -9.32 -16.58
C ILE A 161 -16.32 -10.68 -16.40
N GLU A 162 -15.09 -10.69 -15.89
CA GLU A 162 -14.31 -11.92 -15.63
C GLU A 162 -15.04 -12.87 -14.67
N LYS A 163 -15.71 -12.34 -13.64
CA LYS A 163 -16.50 -13.16 -12.71
C LYS A 163 -17.67 -13.87 -13.40
N HIS A 164 -18.32 -13.23 -14.37
CA HIS A 164 -19.43 -13.80 -15.14
C HIS A 164 -18.96 -14.65 -16.32
N MET A 165 -17.71 -14.47 -16.79
CA MET A 165 -17.14 -15.29 -17.86
C MET A 165 -17.09 -16.77 -17.51
N GLY A 166 -16.88 -17.11 -16.24
CA GLY A 166 -16.87 -18.51 -15.78
C GLY A 166 -18.23 -19.22 -15.85
N GLN A 167 -19.31 -18.48 -16.12
CA GLN A 167 -20.67 -19.02 -16.25
C GLN A 167 -21.09 -19.23 -17.72
N ILE A 168 -20.22 -18.90 -18.68
CA ILE A 168 -20.50 -19.03 -20.11
C ILE A 168 -20.18 -20.45 -20.56
N GLU A 169 -21.19 -21.20 -21.01
CA GLU A 169 -21.03 -22.57 -21.52
C GLU A 169 -20.48 -22.63 -22.96
N ASP A 170 -20.63 -21.55 -23.73
CA ASP A 170 -20.15 -21.45 -25.12
C ASP A 170 -18.63 -21.14 -25.18
N THR A 171 -17.86 -22.15 -25.58
CA THR A 171 -16.40 -22.09 -25.73
C THR A 171 -15.93 -21.06 -26.76
N LEU A 172 -16.68 -20.83 -27.84
CA LEU A 172 -16.31 -19.85 -28.88
C LEU A 172 -16.52 -18.42 -28.38
N LEU A 173 -17.62 -18.17 -27.68
CA LEU A 173 -17.91 -16.88 -27.06
C LEU A 173 -16.89 -16.57 -25.96
N TYR A 174 -16.57 -17.55 -25.11
CA TYR A 174 -15.54 -17.43 -24.07
C TYR A 174 -14.18 -17.03 -24.66
N GLY A 175 -13.76 -17.70 -25.74
CA GLY A 175 -12.49 -17.40 -26.40
C GLY A 175 -12.41 -15.97 -26.94
N LYS A 176 -13.46 -15.48 -27.61
CA LYS A 176 -13.53 -14.10 -28.12
C LYS A 176 -13.50 -13.08 -26.98
N LEU A 177 -14.24 -13.33 -25.92
CA LEU A 177 -14.31 -12.45 -24.76
C LEU A 177 -12.98 -12.41 -24.00
N ASN A 178 -12.30 -13.55 -23.86
CA ASN A 178 -10.98 -13.62 -23.24
C ASN A 178 -9.91 -12.80 -23.99
N ILE A 179 -9.93 -12.84 -25.33
CA ILE A 179 -9.06 -12.01 -26.18
C ILE A 179 -9.36 -10.52 -25.97
N ALA A 180 -10.64 -10.14 -25.93
CA ALA A 180 -11.06 -8.76 -25.69
C ALA A 180 -10.61 -8.26 -24.30
N MET A 181 -10.79 -9.08 -23.26
CA MET A 181 -10.34 -8.80 -21.89
C MET A 181 -8.82 -8.61 -21.82
N THR A 182 -8.05 -9.48 -22.48
CA THR A 182 -6.58 -9.38 -22.54
C THR A 182 -6.15 -8.07 -23.21
N LYS A 183 -6.77 -7.68 -24.33
CA LYS A 183 -6.49 -6.40 -24.99
C LYS A 183 -6.83 -5.20 -24.11
N ALA A 184 -7.98 -5.23 -23.43
CA ALA A 184 -8.39 -4.16 -22.53
C ALA A 184 -7.43 -3.97 -21.36
N ARG A 185 -6.93 -5.08 -20.78
CA ARG A 185 -5.89 -5.04 -19.73
C ARG A 185 -4.59 -4.42 -20.25
N ASN A 186 -4.11 -4.83 -21.42
CA ASN A 186 -2.91 -4.27 -22.03
C ASN A 186 -3.05 -2.75 -22.25
N ILE A 187 -4.19 -2.29 -22.76
CA ILE A 187 -4.45 -0.85 -22.96
C ILE A 187 -4.42 -0.11 -21.62
N LEU A 188 -5.05 -0.64 -20.57
CA LEU A 188 -5.03 -0.03 -19.24
C LEU A 188 -3.62 0.00 -18.64
N GLU A 189 -2.79 -1.01 -18.90
CA GLU A 189 -1.39 -1.04 -18.49
C GLU A 189 -0.57 0.03 -19.22
N THR A 190 -0.69 0.12 -20.55
CA THR A 190 -0.01 1.16 -21.34
C THR A 190 -0.39 2.57 -20.87
N ILE A 191 -1.67 2.81 -20.55
CA ILE A 191 -2.12 4.11 -20.03
C ILE A 191 -1.58 4.39 -18.63
N GLN A 192 -1.41 3.37 -17.79
CA GLN A 192 -0.79 3.51 -16.46
C GLN A 192 0.73 3.73 -16.55
N GLU A 193 1.39 3.21 -17.59
CA GLU A 193 2.82 3.38 -17.83
C GLU A 193 3.14 4.77 -18.41
N ASP A 194 2.34 5.26 -19.37
CA ASP A 194 2.50 6.60 -19.92
C ASP A 194 1.16 7.32 -20.21
N PRO A 195 0.65 8.14 -19.28
CA PRO A 195 -0.56 8.92 -19.50
C PRO A 195 -0.35 10.10 -20.48
N LYS A 196 0.87 10.35 -20.98
CA LYS A 196 1.12 11.38 -22.00
C LYS A 196 0.59 10.97 -23.38
N ASP A 197 0.54 9.68 -23.71
CA ASP A 197 0.17 9.22 -25.06
C ASP A 197 -1.28 9.52 -25.44
N ILE A 198 -2.21 9.51 -24.49
CA ILE A 198 -3.61 9.92 -24.74
C ILE A 198 -3.69 11.38 -25.17
N ARG A 199 -2.82 12.24 -24.64
CA ARG A 199 -2.80 13.68 -24.97
C ARG A 199 -2.16 13.94 -26.32
N VAL A 200 -1.07 13.25 -26.64
CA VAL A 200 -0.44 13.33 -27.97
C VAL A 200 -1.43 12.85 -29.02
N ALA A 201 -2.10 11.72 -28.80
CA ALA A 201 -3.13 11.20 -29.69
C ALA A 201 -4.32 12.18 -29.84
N ARG A 202 -4.85 12.76 -28.75
CA ARG A 202 -5.93 13.76 -28.80
C ARG A 202 -5.52 15.02 -29.56
N LYS A 203 -4.34 15.58 -29.28
CA LYS A 203 -3.84 16.78 -29.96
C LYS A 203 -3.62 16.52 -31.45
N PHE A 204 -3.03 15.37 -31.79
CA PHE A 204 -2.86 14.92 -33.17
C PHE A 204 -4.20 14.80 -33.88
N LEU A 205 -5.19 14.11 -33.28
CA LEU A 205 -6.56 13.99 -33.80
C LEU A 205 -7.22 15.35 -34.03
N ILE A 206 -7.15 16.29 -33.06
CA ILE A 206 -7.75 17.62 -33.20
C ILE A 206 -7.09 18.42 -34.33
N VAL A 207 -5.77 18.38 -34.44
CA VAL A 207 -5.02 19.05 -35.51
C VAL A 207 -5.40 18.46 -36.87
N TYR A 208 -5.40 17.14 -37.00
CA TYR A 208 -5.75 16.47 -38.26
C TYR A 208 -7.22 16.68 -38.67
N ILE A 209 -8.16 16.61 -37.73
CA ILE A 209 -9.59 16.88 -38.01
C ILE A 209 -9.78 18.33 -38.48
N ARG A 210 -9.03 19.28 -37.91
CA ARG A 210 -9.05 20.69 -38.33
C ARG A 210 -8.53 20.85 -39.77
N GLU A 211 -7.43 20.20 -40.11
CA GLU A 211 -6.88 20.22 -41.47
C GLU A 211 -7.86 19.63 -42.50
N TRP A 212 -8.51 18.51 -42.16
CA TRP A 212 -9.51 17.88 -43.01
C TRP A 212 -10.73 18.78 -43.24
N LYS A 213 -11.21 19.44 -42.17
CA LYS A 213 -12.33 20.39 -42.25
C LYS A 213 -11.99 21.63 -43.10
N GLN A 214 -10.73 22.04 -43.12
CA GLN A 214 -10.27 23.17 -43.93
C GLN A 214 -10.13 22.81 -45.42
N LYS A 215 -9.71 21.58 -45.74
CA LYS A 215 -9.68 21.07 -47.12
C LYS A 215 -11.06 20.84 -47.72
N LEU A 216 -12.05 20.41 -46.92
CA LEU A 216 -13.44 20.20 -47.37
C LEU A 216 -14.23 21.51 -47.61
N LYS A 217 -13.67 22.67 -47.26
CA LYS A 217 -14.31 23.99 -47.43
C LYS A 217 -13.78 24.79 -48.62
N ARG A 218 -12.83 24.24 -49.38
CA ARG A 218 -12.32 24.77 -50.65
C ARG A 218 -12.80 23.90 -51.79
#